data_AF-A0A519W0U6-F1
#
_entry.id   AF-A0A519W0U6-F1
#
_cell.length_a   1.000
_cell.length_b   1.000
_cell.length_c   1.000
_cell.angle_alpha   90.00
_cell.angle_beta   90.00
_cell.angle_gamma   90.00
#
_symmetry.space_group_name_H-M   'P 1'
#
loop_
_entity.id
_entity.type
_entity.pdbx_description
1 polymer ?
#
loop_
_entity_poly.entity_id
_entity_poly.type
_entity_poly.pdbx_seq_one_letter_code
_entity_poly.pdbx_strand_id
1 'polypeptide(L)' 'QSAQALQIMELFKKLNQEEGITIIQVTHSEVNAQYGTRILHLLDGVVKEDIKTTV' A
#
# COMPACT_ATOMS: atom_id res chain seq x y z
N GLN A 1 14.11 -6.52 2.99
CA GLN A 1 13.74 -5.36 2.16
C GLN A 1 14.90 -4.37 2.22
N SER A 2 15.30 -3.76 1.10
CA SER A 2 16.42 -2.81 1.06
C SER A 2 15.99 -1.43 1.59
N ALA A 3 16.94 -0.63 2.08
CA ALA A 3 16.66 0.72 2.60
C ALA A 3 15.97 1.63 1.57
N GLN A 4 16.23 1.40 0.28
CA GLN A 4 15.64 2.13 -0.83
C GLN A 4 14.13 1.87 -0.94
N ALA A 5 13.67 0.66 -0.65
CA ALA A 5 12.24 0.34 -0.69
C ALA A 5 11.47 1.17 0.35
N LEU A 6 12.01 1.33 1.56
CA LEU A 6 11.39 2.16 2.61
C LEU A 6 11.29 3.63 2.19
N GLN A 7 12.34 4.18 1.56
CA GLN A 7 12.32 5.56 1.09
C GLN A 7 11.25 5.80 0.00
N ILE A 8 11.06 4.84 -0.89
CA ILE A 8 10.01 4.89 -1.91
C ILE A 8 8.62 4.87 -1.27
N MET A 9 8.42 4.02 -0.25
CA MET A 9 7.13 3.95 0.46
C MET A 9 6.78 5.26 1.17
N GLU A 10 7.75 5.91 1.81
CA GLU A 10 7.55 7.23 2.42
C GLU A 10 7.22 8.30 1.38
N LEU A 11 7.88 8.27 0.23
CA LEU A 11 7.56 9.17 -0.89
C LEU A 11 6.12 8.98 -1.37
N PHE A 12 5.68 7.73 -1.55
CA PHE A 12 4.29 7.46 -1.96
C PHE A 12 3.27 7.94 -0.94
N LYS A 13 3.55 7.75 0.35
CA LYS A 13 2.70 8.29 1.42
C LYS A 13 2.60 9.81 1.33
N LYS A 14 3.72 10.50 1.13
CA LYS A 14 3.76 11.95 0.95
C LYS A 14 2.94 12.42 -0.25
N LEU A 15 3.13 11.81 -1.42
CA LEU A 15 2.38 12.16 -2.64
C LEU A 15 0.87 11.93 -2.47
N ASN A 16 0.47 10.85 -1.78
CA ASN A 16 -0.93 10.59 -1.51
C ASN A 16 -1.55 11.61 -0.54
N GLN A 17 -0.83 11.98 0.52
CA GLN A 17 -1.35 12.85 1.59
C GLN A 17 -1.27 14.34 1.25
N GLU A 18 -0.18 14.78 0.63
CA GLU A 18 0.08 16.19 0.35
C GLU A 18 -0.48 16.63 -1.00
N GLU A 19 -0.37 15.77 -2.02
CA GLU A 19 -0.77 16.11 -3.40
C GLU A 19 -2.11 15.46 -3.80
N GLY A 20 -2.69 14.60 -2.95
CA GLY A 20 -3.96 13.93 -3.22
C GLY A 20 -3.89 12.87 -4.32
N ILE A 21 -2.68 12.40 -4.66
CA ILE A 21 -2.48 11.41 -5.73
C ILE A 21 -3.00 10.04 -5.26
N THR A 22 -3.86 9.40 -6.07
CA THR A 22 -4.31 8.03 -5.79
C THR A 22 -3.26 7.03 -6.27
N ILE A 23 -2.81 6.15 -5.37
CA ILE A 23 -1.77 5.15 -5.65
C ILE A 23 -2.35 3.76 -5.40
N ILE A 24 -2.18 2.85 -6.38
CA ILE A 24 -2.52 1.43 -6.24
C ILE A 24 -1.21 0.63 -6.29
N GLN A 25 -0.90 -0.05 -5.18
CA GLN A 25 0.30 -0.88 -5.05
C GLN A 25 -0.09 -2.36 -5.00
N VAL A 26 0.59 -3.18 -5.79
CA VAL A 26 0.55 -4.64 -5.69
C VAL A 26 1.86 -5.12 -5.11
N THR A 27 1.81 -5.91 -4.03
CA THR A 27 2.99 -6.43 -3.35
C THR A 27 2.68 -7.75 -2.65
N HIS A 28 3.68 -8.62 -2.57
CA HIS A 28 3.65 -9.81 -1.70
C HIS A 28 4.22 -9.53 -0.29
N SER A 29 4.68 -8.30 -0.03
CA SER A 29 5.26 -7.91 1.26
C SER A 29 4.21 -7.22 2.12
N GLU A 30 3.81 -7.87 3.22
CA GLU A 30 2.84 -7.32 4.18
C GLU A 30 3.26 -5.94 4.71
N VAL A 31 4.55 -5.77 5.03
CA VAL A 31 5.11 -4.49 5.50
C VAL A 31 4.83 -3.36 4.51
N ASN A 32 4.97 -3.59 3.20
CA ASN A 32 4.74 -2.56 2.19
C ASN A 32 3.23 -2.34 1.98
N ALA A 33 2.40 -3.37 2.16
CA ALA A 33 0.95 -3.24 2.06
C ALA A 33 0.39 -2.34 3.18
N GLN A 34 1.00 -2.36 4.37
CA GLN A 34 0.60 -1.54 5.53
C GLN A 34 0.75 -0.03 5.32
N TYR A 35 1.51 0.42 4.31
CA TYR A 35 1.63 1.84 3.98
C TYR A 35 0.41 2.41 3.24
N GLY A 36 -0.42 1.55 2.64
CA GLY A 36 -1.67 1.97 2.00
C GLY A 36 -2.76 2.22 3.05
N THR A 37 -3.82 2.93 2.68
CA THR A 37 -5.02 3.18 3.51
C THR A 37 -6.05 2.05 3.45
N ARG A 38 -5.85 1.09 2.55
CA ARG A 38 -6.68 -0.10 2.38
C ARG A 38 -5.84 -1.22 1.79
N ILE A 39 -6.05 -2.44 2.26
CA ILE A 39 -5.42 -3.66 1.76
C ILE A 39 -6.51 -4.57 1.22
N LEU A 40 -6.38 -4.97 -0.05
CA LEU A 40 -7.27 -5.92 -0.71
C LEU A 40 -6.52 -7.22 -0.93
N HIS A 41 -7.02 -8.32 -0.36
CA HIS A 41 -6.50 -9.66 -0.66
C HIS A 41 -7.30 -10.27 -1.79
N LEU A 42 -6.62 -10.53 -2.90
CA LEU A 42 -7.19 -11.21 -4.05
C LEU A 42 -6.86 -12.71 -4.00
N LEU A 43 -7.85 -13.54 -4.26
CA LEU A 43 -7.69 -14.98 -4.45
C LEU A 43 -8.52 -15.38 -5.66
N ASP A 44 -7.91 -16.07 -6.63
CA ASP A 44 -8.60 -16.56 -7.84
C ASP A 44 -9.44 -15.49 -8.57
N GLY A 45 -8.94 -14.25 -8.60
CA GLY A 45 -9.60 -13.11 -9.26
C GLY A 45 -10.75 -12.48 -8.48
N VAL A 46 -11.04 -12.95 -7.26
CA VAL A 46 -12.05 -12.34 -6.38
C VAL A 46 -11.40 -11.64 -5.18
N VAL A 47 -12.04 -10.56 -4.70
CA VAL A 47 -11.66 -9.91 -3.45
C VAL A 47 -12.11 -10.80 -2.30
N LYS A 48 -11.15 -11.46 -1.66
CA LYS A 48 -11.40 -12.33 -0.52
C LYS A 48 -11.53 -11.52 0.77
N GLU A 49 -10.66 -10.53 0.95
CA GLU A 49 -10.65 -9.69 2.14
C GLU A 49 -10.42 -8.24 1.74
N ASP A 50 -11.04 -7.36 2.53
CA ASP A 50 -10.96 -5.92 2.40
C ASP A 50 -10.73 -5.31 3.78
N ILE A 51 -9.52 -4.80 4.00
CA ILE A 51 -9.06 -4.30 5.29
C ILE A 51 -8.76 -2.82 5.14
N LYS A 52 -9.45 -1.99 5.92
CA LYS A 52 -9.08 -0.57 6.08
C LYS A 52 -7.96 -0.48 7.11
N THR A 53 -6.85 0.10 6.71
CA THR A 53 -5.71 0.38 7.60
C THR A 53 -5.88 1.75 8.20
N THR A 54 -5.58 1.86 9.49
CA THR A 54 -5.60 3.13 10.22
C THR A 54 -4.19 3.73 10.12
N VAL A 55 -3.88 4.35 8.99
CA VAL A 55 -2.60 5.06 8.77
C VAL A 55 -2.68 6.50 9.22
#